data_AF-A0A543IN05-F1
#
_entry.id   AF-A0A543IN05-F1
#
_cell.length_a   1.000
_cell.length_b   1.000
_cell.length_c   1.000
_cell.angle_alpha   90.00
_cell.angle_beta   90.00
_cell.angle_gamma   90.00
#
_symmetry.space_group_name_H-M   'P 1'
#
loop_
_entity.id
_entity.type
_entity.pdbx_description
1 polymer ?
#
loop_
_entity_poly.entity_id
_entity_poly.type
_entity_poly.pdbx_seq_one_letter_code
_entity_poly.pdbx_strand_id
1 'polypeptide(L)' 'MSERKRDEDKPLADRRAEAGAPQETDHDFADEHTPGPTDPPVAEAETPGGEDDGYSPQTEVP' A
#
# COMPACT_ATOMS: atom_id res chain seq x y z
N MET A 1 18.55 35.71 9.00
CA MET A 1 17.57 35.70 7.91
C MET A 1 16.71 34.48 8.13
N SER A 2 15.48 34.61 8.62
CA SER A 2 14.59 33.43 8.67
C SER A 2 14.14 33.18 7.24
N GLU A 3 14.67 32.14 6.59
CA GLU A 3 14.08 31.65 5.35
C GLU A 3 12.61 31.36 5.61
N ARG A 4 11.75 32.15 4.98
CA ARG A 4 10.32 31.89 4.94
C ARG A 4 10.15 30.64 4.06
N LYS A 5 10.06 29.46 4.68
CA LYS A 5 9.79 28.19 3.98
C LYS A 5 8.59 28.39 3.07
N ARG A 6 8.74 28.08 1.78
CA ARG A 6 7.66 28.23 0.81
C ARG A 6 6.69 27.07 0.98
N ASP A 7 5.42 27.29 0.65
CA ASP A 7 4.42 26.21 0.72
C ASP A 7 4.78 25.05 -0.23
N GLU A 8 5.48 25.35 -1.33
CA GLU A 8 6.06 24.37 -2.27
C GLU A 8 6.99 23.35 -1.59
N ASP A 9 7.70 23.78 -0.53
CA ASP A 9 8.68 22.97 0.20
C ASP A 9 7.99 22.01 1.19
N LYS A 10 6.68 22.18 1.42
CA LYS A 10 5.91 21.33 2.33
C LYS A 10 5.49 20.02 1.63
N PRO A 11 5.50 18.90 2.36
CA PRO A 11 4.87 17.65 1.93
C PRO A 11 3.45 17.88 1.41
N LEU A 12 3.05 17.08 0.42
CA LEU A 12 1.72 17.22 -0.19
C LEU A 12 0.59 17.04 0.83
N ALA A 13 0.78 16.15 1.81
CA ALA A 13 -0.17 15.90 2.90
C ALA A 13 -0.39 17.17 3.75
N ASP A 14 0.69 17.82 4.18
CA ASP A 14 0.62 19.04 5.00
C ASP A 14 -0.05 20.19 4.26
N ARG A 15 0.28 20.38 2.97
CA ARG A 15 -0.41 21.37 2.11
C ARG A 15 -1.89 21.10 1.97
N ARG A 16 -2.29 19.84 1.82
CA ARG A 16 -3.70 19.44 1.71
C ARG A 16 -4.44 19.65 3.03
N ALA A 17 -3.81 19.32 4.15
CA ALA A 17 -4.37 19.53 5.49
C ALA A 17 -4.58 21.02 5.80
N GLU A 18 -3.60 21.87 5.49
CA GLU A 18 -3.72 23.33 5.65
C GLU A 18 -4.82 23.93 4.75
N ALA A 19 -5.02 23.38 3.55
CA ALA A 19 -6.08 23.81 2.63
C ALA A 19 -7.48 23.28 3.00
N GLY A 20 -7.61 22.50 4.09
CA GLY A 20 -8.86 21.86 4.47
C GLY A 20 -9.37 20.87 3.42
N ALA A 21 -8.49 20.32 2.58
CA ALA A 21 -8.87 19.32 1.59
C ALA A 21 -9.37 18.06 2.32
N PRO A 22 -10.39 17.36 1.77
CA PRO A 22 -10.80 16.08 2.30
C PRO A 22 -9.58 15.17 2.41
N GLN A 23 -9.28 14.74 3.63
CA GLN A 23 -8.38 13.62 3.81
C GLN A 23 -9.17 12.39 3.40
N GLU A 24 -8.51 11.47 2.68
CA GLU A 24 -9.03 10.11 2.57
C GLU A 24 -9.21 9.64 4.02
N THR A 25 -10.46 9.49 4.44
CA THR A 25 -10.75 8.87 5.72
C THR A 25 -10.16 7.48 5.69
N ASP A 26 -9.77 6.93 6.84
CA ASP A 26 -9.45 5.51 6.98
C ASP A 26 -10.71 4.70 6.59
N HIS A 27 -10.96 4.57 5.29
CA HIS A 27 -11.90 3.61 4.77
C HIS A 27 -11.31 2.27 5.15
N ASP A 28 -12.08 1.47 5.88
CA ASP A 28 -11.63 0.15 6.27
C ASP A 28 -11.56 -0.72 5.02
N PHE A 29 -10.43 -0.62 4.31
CA PHE A 29 -10.14 -1.40 3.11
C PHE A 29 -10.12 -2.90 3.43
N ALA A 30 -9.97 -3.29 4.71
CA ALA A 30 -10.06 -4.68 5.10
C ALA A 30 -11.48 -5.22 4.90
N ASP A 31 -12.52 -4.40 5.10
CA ASP A 31 -13.91 -4.81 4.86
C ASP A 31 -14.18 -5.05 3.37
N GLU A 32 -13.60 -4.23 2.48
CA GLU A 32 -13.74 -4.40 1.02
C GLU A 32 -13.17 -5.75 0.54
N HIS A 33 -12.14 -6.25 1.23
CA HIS A 33 -11.47 -7.50 0.93
C HIS A 33 -11.87 -8.66 1.85
N THR A 34 -12.87 -8.49 2.69
CA THR A 34 -13.39 -9.57 3.54
C THR A 34 -14.20 -10.53 2.68
N PRO A 35 -13.82 -11.83 2.60
CA PRO A 35 -14.59 -12.81 1.82
C PRO A 35 -16.02 -12.97 2.35
N GLY A 36 -16.96 -13.02 1.43
CA GLY A 36 -18.38 -13.28 1.69
C GLY A 36 -18.68 -14.76 1.98
N PRO A 37 -19.92 -15.08 2.36
CA PRO A 37 -20.32 -16.43 2.78
C PRO A 37 -20.24 -17.48 1.66
N THR A 38 -20.21 -17.05 0.40
CA THR A 38 -20.08 -17.90 -0.78
C THR A 38 -18.68 -17.88 -1.38
N ASP A 39 -17.81 -17.02 -0.86
CA ASP A 39 -16.46 -16.89 -1.39
C ASP A 39 -15.60 -18.06 -0.89
N PRO A 40 -14.64 -18.53 -1.71
CA PRO A 40 -13.68 -19.51 -1.24
C PRO A 40 -12.87 -18.96 -0.06
N PRO A 41 -12.38 -19.83 0.84
CA PRO A 41 -11.55 -19.38 1.95
C PRO A 41 -10.28 -18.70 1.42
N VAL A 42 -9.80 -17.68 2.15
CA VAL A 42 -8.46 -17.12 1.91
C VAL A 42 -7.47 -18.27 2.02
N ALA A 43 -6.59 -18.41 1.04
CA ALA A 43 -5.51 -19.37 1.13
C ALA A 43 -4.72 -19.13 2.42
N GLU A 44 -4.25 -20.21 3.05
CA GLU A 44 -3.32 -20.07 4.17
C GLU A 44 -2.18 -19.14 3.73
N ALA A 45 -1.76 -18.23 4.59
CA ALA A 45 -0.69 -17.30 4.26
C ALA A 45 0.48 -18.13 3.73
N GLU A 46 0.77 -17.97 2.44
CA GLU A 46 1.90 -18.67 1.83
C GLU A 46 3.11 -18.29 2.68
N THR A 47 3.76 -19.31 3.26
CA THR A 47 5.17 -19.17 3.66
C THR A 47 5.86 -18.42 2.54
N PRO A 48 6.73 -17.42 2.83
CA PRO A 48 7.29 -16.49 1.83
C PRO A 48 7.44 -17.18 0.46
N GLY A 49 6.55 -16.85 -0.47
CA GLY A 49 6.39 -17.62 -1.70
C GLY A 49 7.70 -17.73 -2.49
N GLY A 50 7.99 -18.93 -2.97
CA GLY A 50 9.22 -19.29 -3.67
C GLY A 50 9.79 -20.55 -3.03
N GLU A 51 9.69 -21.72 -3.62
CA GLU A 51 9.75 -22.05 -5.04
C GLU A 51 8.60 -23.01 -5.38
N ASP A 52 7.82 -22.71 -6.42
CA ASP A 52 7.08 -23.79 -7.07
C ASP A 52 8.14 -24.80 -7.55
N ASP A 53 8.04 -26.08 -7.15
CA ASP A 53 9.06 -27.09 -7.48
C ASP A 53 9.29 -27.12 -8.99
N GLY A 54 10.38 -26.51 -9.47
CA GLY A 54 10.74 -26.40 -10.89
C GLY A 54 10.73 -24.99 -11.49
N TYR A 55 10.40 -23.93 -10.75
CA TYR A 55 10.64 -22.55 -11.22
C TYR A 55 12.08 -22.11 -10.87
N SER A 56 12.96 -22.08 -11.88
CA SER A 56 14.26 -21.39 -11.77
C SER A 56 14.12 -19.97 -12.37
N PRO A 57 14.56 -18.92 -11.65
CA PRO A 57 14.51 -17.56 -12.18
C PRO A 57 15.28 -17.45 -13.50
N GLN A 58 14.68 -16.79 -14.49
CA GLN A 58 15.33 -16.54 -15.79
C GLN A 58 16.65 -15.76 -15.68
N THR A 59 16.87 -15.07 -14.56
CA THR A 59 18.06 -14.27 -14.26
C THR A 59 19.08 -15.00 -13.39
N GLU A 60 18.83 -16.26 -13.02
CA GLU A 60 19.82 -17.09 -12.33
C GLU A 60 20.98 -17.35 -13.30
N VAL A 61 22.18 -16.97 -12.87
CA VAL A 61 23.42 -17.22 -13.62
C VAL A 61 24.02 -18.52 -13.08
N PRO A 62 24.39 -19.49 -13.94
CA PRO A 62 24.93 -20.78 -13.51
C PRO A 62 26.30 -20.67 -12.81
#